data_AF-A0A3B6PIY6-F1
#
_entry.id   AF-A0A3B6PIY6-F1
#
_cell.length_a   1.000
_cell.length_b   1.000
_cell.length_c   1.000
_cell.angle_alpha   90.00
_cell.angle_beta   90.00
_cell.angle_gamma   90.00
#
_symmetry.space_group_name_H-M   'P 1'
#
loop_
_entity.id
_entity.type
_entity.pdbx_description
1 polymer ?
#
loop_
_entity_poly.entity_id
_entity_poly.type
_entity_poly.pdbx_seq_one_letter_code
_entity_poly.pdbx_strand_id
1 'polypeptide(L)'
;MTEVQVELDCQCLVNALQGSDADLVAEGILFREIRHFARLNFNHVSFLFAPRACHNLARLIAAFGARRLVSRELWPESLPDDVLVRKASGMAGPV
;
A
#
# COMPACT_ATOMS: atom_id res chain seq x y z
N MET A 1 19.99 6.79 -11.34
CA MET A 1 18.81 7.53 -10.86
C MET A 1 17.61 6.66 -11.18
N THR A 2 16.95 6.09 -10.16
CA THR A 2 15.82 5.16 -10.36
C THR A 2 14.50 5.92 -10.21
N GLU A 3 13.80 6.08 -11.32
CA GLU A 3 12.45 6.64 -11.40
C GLU A 3 11.46 5.50 -11.65
N VAL A 4 10.41 5.43 -10.84
CA VAL A 4 9.41 4.36 -10.90
C VAL A 4 8.02 4.94 -10.98
N GLN A 5 7.24 4.43 -11.93
CA GLN A 5 5.82 4.75 -12.06
C GLN A 5 5.01 3.52 -11.70
N VAL A 6 4.05 3.68 -10.79
CA VAL A 6 3.13 2.63 -10.34
C VAL A 6 1.73 2.99 -10.83
N GLU A 7 1.25 2.24 -11.81
CA GLU A 7 -0.10 2.41 -12.34
C GLU A 7 -1.11 1.56 -11.56
N LEU A 8 -2.29 2.15 -11.32
CA LEU A 8 -3.38 1.54 -10.53
C LEU A 8 -4.72 1.82 -11.23
N ASP A 9 -5.65 0.86 -11.20
CA ASP A 9 -7.02 1.05 -11.72
C ASP A 9 -8.05 1.46 -10.65
N CYS A 10 -7.58 1.82 -9.45
CA CYS A 10 -8.39 2.28 -8.33
C CYS A 10 -8.04 3.72 -7.96
N GLN A 11 -8.89 4.68 -8.37
CA GLN A 11 -8.66 6.10 -8.12
C GLN A 11 -8.55 6.45 -6.63
N CYS A 12 -9.39 5.83 -5.79
CA CYS A 12 -9.35 6.07 -4.33
C CYS A 12 -7.99 5.66 -3.74
N LEU A 13 -7.41 4.56 -4.23
CA LEU A 13 -6.10 4.09 -3.80
C LEU A 13 -4.98 5.02 -4.29
N VAL A 14 -5.05 5.51 -5.53
CA VAL A 14 -4.10 6.52 -6.04
C VAL A 14 -4.12 7.76 -5.14
N ASN A 15 -5.30 8.29 -4.82
CA ASN A 15 -5.43 9.46 -3.98
C ASN A 15 -4.85 9.22 -2.57
N ALA A 16 -5.12 8.06 -1.98
CA ALA A 16 -4.56 7.66 -0.68
C ALA A 16 -3.03 7.55 -0.69
N LEU A 17 -2.43 7.11 -1.81
CA LEU A 17 -0.97 6.97 -1.95
C LEU A 17 -0.25 8.26 -2.37
N GLN A 18 -0.98 9.24 -2.90
CA GLN A 18 -0.42 10.56 -3.23
C GLN A 18 -0.52 11.54 -2.06
N GLY A 19 -1.54 11.41 -1.20
CA GLY A 19 -1.78 12.29 -0.06
C GLY A 19 -1.62 11.61 1.30
N SER A 20 -2.06 12.29 2.35
CA SER A 20 -2.11 11.79 3.73
C SER A 20 -3.55 11.73 4.28
N ASP A 21 -4.55 12.06 3.48
CA ASP A 21 -5.96 12.12 3.92
C ASP A 21 -6.47 10.77 4.43
N ALA A 22 -5.94 9.68 3.86
CA ALA A 22 -6.29 8.32 4.24
C ALA A 22 -5.40 7.76 5.37
N ASP A 23 -4.49 8.53 5.96
CA ASP A 23 -3.56 8.00 6.96
C ASP A 23 -4.22 7.73 8.32
N LEU A 24 -5.34 8.40 8.60
CA LEU A 24 -6.07 8.29 9.86
C LEU A 24 -7.13 7.19 9.87
N VAL A 25 -7.42 6.56 8.72
CA VAL A 25 -8.34 5.42 8.66
C VAL A 25 -7.69 4.17 9.25
N ALA A 26 -8.47 3.15 9.61
CA ALA A 26 -7.95 1.96 10.29
C ALA A 26 -6.81 1.25 9.51
N GLU A 27 -6.88 1.32 8.19
CA GLU A 27 -5.96 0.74 7.21
C GLU A 27 -4.92 1.76 6.72
N GLY A 28 -4.94 2.98 7.24
CA GLY A 28 -4.08 4.09 6.81
C GLY A 28 -2.59 3.82 6.99
N ILE A 29 -2.25 2.90 7.90
CA ILE A 29 -0.89 2.42 8.09
C ILE A 29 -0.30 1.80 6.81
N LEU A 30 -1.12 1.11 6.01
CA LEU A 30 -0.68 0.48 4.77
C LEU A 30 -0.24 1.53 3.74
N PHE A 31 -1.00 2.61 3.61
CA PHE A 31 -0.64 3.70 2.70
C PHE A 31 0.66 4.38 3.12
N ARG A 32 0.83 4.62 4.43
CA ARG A 32 2.08 5.16 4.98
C ARG A 32 3.28 4.26 4.69
N GLU A 33 3.13 2.95 4.85
CA GLU A 33 4.20 1.99 4.63
C GLU A 33 4.58 1.86 3.17
N ILE A 34 3.60 1.79 2.27
CA ILE A 34 3.85 1.79 0.83
C ILE A 34 4.64 3.03 0.42
N ARG A 35 4.23 4.22 0.88
CA ARG A 35 4.94 5.47 0.58
C ARG A 35 6.34 5.51 1.19
N HIS A 36 6.50 5.02 2.42
CA HIS A 36 7.80 4.97 3.09
C HIS A 36 8.76 4.01 2.39
N PHE A 37 8.30 2.80 2.08
CA PHE A 37 9.05 1.80 1.32
C PHE A 37 9.48 2.35 -0.05
N ALA A 38 8.56 2.98 -0.77
CA ALA A 38 8.85 3.60 -2.06
C ALA A 38 9.97 4.66 -1.96
N ARG A 39 9.89 5.56 -0.99
CA ARG A 39 10.87 6.64 -0.78
C ARG A 39 12.23 6.14 -0.28
N LEU A 40 12.28 5.00 0.42
CA LEU A 40 13.52 4.38 0.86
C LEU A 40 14.30 3.71 -0.28
N ASN A 41 13.58 3.18 -1.27
CA ASN A 41 14.18 2.33 -2.32
C ASN A 41 14.37 3.06 -3.66
N PHE A 42 13.63 4.14 -3.90
CA PHE A 42 13.62 4.85 -5.18
C PHE A 42 13.81 6.35 -4.99
N ASN A 43 14.46 6.99 -5.96
CA ASN A 43 14.69 8.44 -5.92
C ASN A 43 13.40 9.20 -6.22
N HIS A 44 12.64 8.72 -7.20
CA HIS A 44 11.36 9.29 -7.60
C HIS A 44 10.34 8.16 -7.81
N VAL A 45 9.19 8.28 -7.16
CA VAL A 45 8.04 7.38 -7.33
C VAL A 45 6.80 8.22 -7.59
N SER A 46 6.04 7.85 -8.62
CA SER A 46 4.72 8.40 -8.90
C SER A 46 3.66 7.31 -8.95
N PHE A 47 2.56 7.51 -8.25
CA PHE A 47 1.37 6.66 -8.37
C PHE A 47 0.41 7.30 -9.37
N LEU A 48 -0.04 6.55 -10.36
CA LEU A 48 -0.86 7.06 -11.46
C LEU A 48 -2.13 6.22 -11.61
N PHE A 49 -3.24 6.87 -11.96
CA PHE A 49 -4.42 6.15 -12.39
C PHE A 49 -4.28 5.74 -13.86
N ALA A 50 -4.56 4.47 -14.16
CA ALA A 50 -4.73 4.01 -15.53
C ALA A 50 -6.02 3.19 -15.67
N PRO A 51 -6.69 3.23 -16.85
CA PRO A 51 -7.92 2.48 -17.08
C PRO A 51 -7.74 0.98 -16.82
N ARG A 52 -8.82 0.31 -16.36
CA ARG A 52 -8.82 -1.13 -16.06
C ARG A 52 -8.27 -2.00 -17.20
N ALA A 53 -8.44 -1.60 -18.45
CA ALA A 53 -7.92 -2.33 -19.60
C ALA A 53 -6.39 -2.53 -19.55
N CYS A 54 -5.65 -1.60 -18.92
CA CYS A 54 -4.19 -1.68 -18.77
C CYS A 54 -3.76 -2.74 -17.73
N HIS A 55 -4.63 -3.12 -16.80
CA HIS A 55 -4.30 -3.97 -15.65
C HIS A 55 -4.90 -5.39 -15.73
N ASN A 56 -5.19 -5.89 -16.94
CA ASN A 56 -5.79 -7.22 -17.12
C ASN A 56 -4.94 -8.34 -16.50
N LEU A 57 -3.62 -8.30 -16.69
CA LEU A 57 -2.71 -9.30 -16.12
C LEU A 57 -2.68 -9.24 -14.59
N ALA A 58 -2.52 -8.05 -14.01
CA ALA A 58 -2.52 -7.85 -12.56
C ALA A 58 -3.82 -8.38 -11.92
N ARG A 59 -4.97 -8.13 -12.56
CA ARG A 59 -6.27 -8.64 -12.11
C ARG A 59 -6.37 -10.15 -12.20
N LEU A 60 -5.88 -10.76 -13.29
CA LEU A 60 -5.87 -12.21 -13.44
C LEU A 60 -5.00 -12.86 -12.36
N ILE A 61 -3.83 -12.29 -12.07
CA ILE A 61 -2.94 -12.76 -11.00
C ILE A 61 -3.63 -12.63 -9.64
N ALA A 62 -4.24 -11.48 -9.35
CA ALA A 62 -4.98 -11.28 -8.10
C ALA A 62 -6.15 -12.27 -7.95
N ALA A 63 -6.93 -12.49 -9.00
CA ALA A 63 -8.05 -13.44 -9.01
C ALA A 63 -7.56 -14.89 -8.85
N PHE A 64 -6.43 -15.24 -9.47
CA PHE A 64 -5.82 -16.55 -9.33
C PHE A 64 -5.33 -16.79 -7.89
N GLY A 65 -4.66 -15.80 -7.29
CA GLY A 65 -4.22 -15.85 -5.90
C GLY A 65 -5.40 -16.00 -4.93
N ALA A 66 -6.44 -15.18 -5.11
CA ALA A 66 -7.65 -15.23 -4.28
C ALA A 66 -8.35 -16.60 -4.30
N ARG A 67 -8.28 -17.33 -5.42
CA ARG A 67 -8.86 -18.67 -5.56
C ARG A 67 -8.02 -19.79 -4.91
N ARG A 68 -6.73 -19.54 -4.62
CA ARG A 68 -5.78 -20.55 -4.13
C ARG A 68 -5.42 -20.41 -2.66
N LEU A 69 -5.87 -19.36 -1.97
CA LEU A 69 -5.73 -19.22 -0.52
C LEU A 69 -6.68 -20.18 0.20
N VAL A 70 -6.25 -21.44 0.37
CA VAL A 70 -6.89 -22.45 1.25
C VAL A 70 -6.56 -22.21 2.73
N SER A 71 -5.48 -21.48 3.01
CA SER A 71 -5.24 -20.85 4.30
C SER A 71 -5.24 -19.36 4.05
N ARG A 72 -6.23 -18.66 4.59
CA ARG A 72 -6.15 -17.21 4.75
C ARG A 72 -5.05 -17.00 5.80
N GLU A 73 -3.79 -17.04 5.38
CA GLU A 73 -2.77 -16.17 5.98
C GLU A 73 -3.24 -14.74 5.66
N LEU A 74 -4.33 -14.32 6.33
CA LEU A 74 -4.44 -12.96 6.82
C LEU A 74 -3.03 -12.62 7.28
N TRP A 75 -2.53 -11.43 6.96
CA TRP A 75 -1.55 -10.83 7.86
C TRP A 75 -1.98 -11.21 9.26
N PRO A 76 -1.13 -11.94 10.03
CA PRO A 76 -1.54 -12.38 11.35
C PRO A 76 -2.19 -11.18 12.02
N GLU A 77 -3.29 -11.38 12.74
CA GLU A 77 -4.08 -10.27 13.32
C GLU A 77 -3.22 -9.26 14.13
N SER A 78 -1.96 -9.61 14.43
CA SER A 78 -0.85 -8.68 14.61
C SER A 78 -0.22 -8.23 13.27
N LEU A 79 -0.47 -6.97 12.88
CA LEU A 79 0.41 -6.23 11.95
C LEU A 79 1.88 -6.65 12.22
N PRO A 80 2.73 -6.85 11.20
CA PRO A 80 4.11 -7.28 11.43
C PRO A 80 4.77 -6.39 12.51
N ASP A 81 5.59 -6.95 13.40
CA ASP A 81 6.03 -6.26 14.62
C ASP A 81 6.61 -4.85 14.35
N ASP A 82 7.28 -4.68 13.21
CA ASP A 82 7.80 -3.41 12.72
C ASP A 82 6.69 -2.39 12.41
N VAL A 83 5.56 -2.85 11.90
CA VAL A 83 4.35 -2.07 11.65
C VAL A 83 3.65 -1.70 12.96
N LEU A 84 3.57 -2.62 13.94
CA LEU A 84 3.03 -2.34 15.28
C LEU A 84 3.87 -1.32 16.05
N VAL A 85 5.20 -1.46 16.02
CA VAL A 85 6.13 -0.53 16.66
C VAL A 85 5.99 0.87 16.07
N ARG A 86 5.83 0.97 14.74
CA ARG A 86 5.63 2.26 14.05
C ARG A 86 4.24 2.85 14.31
N LYS A 87 3.21 2.02 14.48
CA LYS A 87 1.87 2.44 14.90
C LYS A 87 1.91 3.04 16.32
N ALA A 88 2.58 2.36 17.26
CA ALA A 88 2.75 2.84 18.63
C ALA A 88 3.54 4.15 18.69
N SER A 89 4.62 4.26 17.92
CA SER A 89 5.43 5.48 17.84
C SER A 89 4.69 6.67 17.21
N GLY A 90 3.76 6.44 16.28
CA GLY A 90 2.94 7.50 15.70
C GLY A 90 1.78 7.96 16.61
N MET A 91 1.36 7.12 17.56
CA MET A 91 0.34 7.45 18.57
C MET A 91 0.92 8.18 19.79
N ALA A 92 2.22 8.05 20.05
CA ALA A 92 2.92 8.87 21.02
C ALA A 92 3.17 10.27 20.40
N GLY A 93 2.27 11.21 20.69
CA GLY A 93 2.51 12.62 20.38
C GLY A 93 3.79 13.14 21.03
N PRO A 94 4.35 14.28 20.54
CA PRO A 94 5.55 14.85 21.12
C PRO A 94 5.29 15.23 22.59
N VAL A 95 6.23 14.83 23.47
CA VAL A 95 6.26 15.19 24.89
C VAL A 95 6.66 16.66 25.03
#